data_AF-A0A7S4V3M9-F1
#
_entry.id   AF-A0A7S4V3M9-F1
#
_cell.length_a   1.000
_cell.length_b   1.000
_cell.length_c   1.000
_cell.angle_alpha   90.00
_cell.angle_beta   90.00
_cell.angle_gamma   90.00
#
_symmetry.space_group_name_H-M   'P 1'
#
loop_
_entity.id
_entity.type
_entity.pdbx_description
1 polymer ?
#
loop_
_entity_poly.entity_id
_entity_poly.type
_entity_poly.pdbx_seq_one_letter_code
_entity_poly.pdbx_strand_id
1 'polypeptide(L)'
;MLPGYVSRQYTLSEIHLNLQKLCEFGNVNLILAYAVKIVMDEKTGNEERGGWVICSNGQRIKFDVLSINAGISPSLPISAVNEDNVKTEQETTAMANKIDLITPVKPISTFSSRYEALCDRLHETRELYNEENPFRLLVVGGGAGTFERNSRRSCDDDYCGGYE
;
A
#
# COMPACT_ATOMS: atom_id res chain seq x y z
N MET A 1 7.76 9.17 -3.38
CA MET A 1 8.29 9.02 -2.00
C MET A 1 8.37 7.57 -1.53
N LEU A 2 7.33 6.74 -1.72
CA LEU A 2 7.39 5.32 -1.30
C LEU A 2 8.61 4.54 -1.84
N PRO A 3 9.03 4.68 -3.11
CA PRO A 3 10.25 4.01 -3.56
C PRO A 3 11.51 4.52 -2.84
N GLY A 4 11.57 5.83 -2.55
CA GLY A 4 12.61 6.43 -1.72
C GLY A 4 12.62 5.92 -0.27
N TYR A 5 11.46 5.62 0.32
CA TYR A 5 11.38 4.97 1.63
C TYR A 5 11.95 3.55 1.59
N VAL A 6 11.58 2.77 0.56
CA VAL A 6 12.10 1.41 0.35
C VAL A 6 13.61 1.41 0.09
N SER A 7 14.15 2.44 -0.55
CA SER A 7 15.60 2.61 -0.75
C SER A 7 16.31 3.32 0.40
N ARG A 8 15.61 3.59 1.52
CA ARG A 8 16.12 4.31 2.71
C ARG A 8 16.60 5.75 2.45
N GLN A 9 16.16 6.38 1.37
CA GLN A 9 16.37 7.81 1.10
C GLN A 9 15.47 8.71 1.94
N TYR A 10 14.34 8.17 2.40
CA TYR A 10 13.44 8.83 3.35
C TYR A 10 13.16 7.89 4.52
N THR A 11 12.98 8.47 5.70
CA THR A 11 12.42 7.83 6.88
C THR A 11 10.89 7.77 6.78
N LEU A 12 10.26 6.96 7.62
CA LEU A 12 8.81 6.89 7.71
C LEU A 12 8.21 8.26 8.07
N SER A 13 8.86 9.01 8.97
CA SER A 13 8.38 10.33 9.39
C SER A 13 8.40 11.37 8.27
N GLU A 14 9.35 11.29 7.34
CA GLU A 14 9.49 12.25 6.24
C GLU A 14 8.45 12.06 5.13
N ILE A 15 7.84 10.87 5.04
CA ILE A 15 6.82 10.56 4.02
C ILE A 15 5.39 10.61 4.58
N HIS A 16 5.22 10.84 5.88
CA HIS A 16 3.92 10.88 6.55
C HIS A 16 3.50 12.30 6.87
N LEU A 17 2.23 12.60 6.60
CA LEU A 17 1.59 13.86 6.97
C LEU A 17 0.54 13.59 8.05
N ASN A 18 0.52 14.42 9.09
CA ASN A 18 -0.57 14.40 10.06
C ASN A 18 -1.79 15.12 9.48
N LEU A 19 -2.76 14.34 8.98
CA LEU A 19 -3.95 14.88 8.34
C LEU A 19 -4.84 15.67 9.32
N GLN A 20 -4.89 15.28 10.59
CA GLN A 20 -5.66 16.01 11.59
C GLN A 20 -5.16 17.46 11.74
N LYS A 21 -3.84 17.64 11.90
CA LYS A 21 -3.24 18.98 11.98
C LYS A 21 -3.49 19.81 10.72
N LEU A 22 -3.43 19.18 9.54
CA LEU A 22 -3.71 19.87 8.29
C LEU A 22 -5.18 20.31 8.19
N CYS A 23 -6.12 19.44 8.59
CA CYS A 23 -7.54 19.75 8.60
C CYS A 23 -7.88 20.85 9.60
N GLU A 24 -7.26 20.83 10.79
CA GLU A 24 -7.38 21.91 11.79
C GLU A 24 -6.90 23.25 11.22
N PHE A 25 -5.73 23.27 10.55
CA PHE A 25 -5.21 24.47 9.88
C PHE A 25 -6.16 25.00 8.79
N GLY A 26 -6.78 24.10 8.02
CA GLY A 26 -7.71 24.44 6.94
C GLY A 26 -9.15 24.73 7.37
N ASN A 27 -9.46 24.65 8.67
CA ASN A 27 -10.84 24.69 9.18
C ASN A 27 -11.76 23.68 8.48
N VAL A 28 -11.25 22.46 8.26
CA VAL A 28 -11.98 21.34 7.64
C VAL A 28 -12.26 20.29 8.71
N ASN A 29 -13.49 19.77 8.75
CA ASN A 29 -13.82 18.67 9.65
C ASN A 29 -13.30 17.33 9.08
N LEU A 30 -12.40 16.68 9.82
CA LEU A 30 -11.90 15.35 9.47
C LEU A 30 -12.75 14.26 10.12
N ILE A 31 -13.31 13.39 9.29
CA ILE A 31 -14.08 12.22 9.75
C ILE A 31 -13.25 10.97 9.48
N LEU A 32 -12.77 10.31 10.54
CA LEU A 32 -12.01 9.06 10.46
C LEU A 32 -12.96 7.86 10.39
N ALA A 33 -13.55 7.64 9.21
CA ALA A 33 -14.40 6.48 8.94
C ALA A 33 -14.38 6.11 7.45
N TYR A 34 -14.74 4.88 7.12
CA TYR A 34 -14.93 4.48 5.73
C TYR A 34 -16.31 4.95 5.24
N ALA A 35 -16.36 5.60 4.07
CA ALA A 35 -17.63 5.83 3.38
C ALA A 35 -18.10 4.52 2.72
N VAL A 36 -19.26 4.02 3.14
CA VAL A 36 -19.78 2.71 2.70
C VAL A 36 -20.93 2.83 1.72
N LYS A 37 -21.67 3.95 1.75
CA LYS A 37 -22.81 4.17 0.86
C LYS A 37 -23.03 5.66 0.61
N ILE A 38 -23.44 5.99 -0.60
CA ILE A 38 -23.92 7.33 -0.98
C ILE A 38 -25.41 7.20 -1.29
N VAL A 39 -26.23 8.06 -0.70
CA VAL A 39 -27.67 8.15 -0.92
C VAL A 39 -27.99 9.53 -1.44
N MET A 40 -28.52 9.63 -2.66
CA MET A 40 -28.94 10.92 -3.22
C MET A 40 -30.35 11.24 -2.76
N ASP A 41 -30.63 12.52 -2.50
CA ASP A 41 -32.00 12.94 -2.21
C ASP A 41 -32.88 12.82 -3.49
N GLU A 42 -34.17 12.53 -3.28
CA GLU A 42 -35.14 12.47 -4.37
C GLU A 42 -35.28 13.84 -5.04
N LYS A 43 -35.46 13.85 -6.37
CA LYS A 43 -35.59 15.10 -7.11
C LYS A 43 -37.04 15.56 -7.08
N THR A 44 -37.32 16.70 -6.45
CA THR A 44 -38.63 17.35 -6.54
C THR A 44 -38.47 18.66 -7.34
N GLY A 45 -38.86 18.65 -8.61
CA GLY A 45 -38.76 19.83 -9.47
C GLY A 45 -37.32 20.21 -9.87
N ASN A 46 -36.99 21.50 -9.78
CA ASN A 46 -35.72 22.10 -10.26
C ASN A 46 -34.69 22.36 -9.16
N GLU A 47 -34.87 21.79 -7.96
CA GLU A 47 -33.98 22.03 -6.81
C GLU A 47 -32.59 21.40 -6.99
N GLU A 48 -31.58 22.00 -6.36
CA GLU A 48 -30.22 21.47 -6.29
C GLU A 48 -30.21 20.13 -5.53
N ARG A 49 -29.54 19.11 -6.08
CA ARG A 49 -29.56 17.74 -5.53
C ARG A 49 -28.36 17.49 -4.63
N GLY A 50 -28.61 17.47 -3.32
CA GLY A 50 -27.68 16.96 -2.32
C GLY A 50 -27.86 15.46 -2.06
N GLY A 51 -27.32 15.01 -0.94
CA GLY A 51 -27.49 13.65 -0.44
C GLY A 51 -26.77 13.40 0.87
N TRP A 52 -26.57 12.12 1.16
CA TRP A 52 -25.94 11.63 2.37
C TRP A 52 -24.83 10.64 2.05
N VAL A 53 -23.67 10.82 2.69
CA VAL A 53 -22.67 9.76 2.84
C VAL A 53 -22.95 9.00 4.13
N ILE A 54 -23.07 7.69 4.04
CA ILE A 54 -23.17 6.79 5.19
C ILE A 54 -21.78 6.22 5.45
N CYS A 55 -21.30 6.39 6.66
CA CYS A 55 -20.01 5.89 7.12
C CYS A 55 -20.14 4.52 7.80
N SER A 56 -19.05 3.75 7.83
CA SER A 56 -18.98 2.42 8.44
C SER A 56 -19.32 2.40 9.94
N ASN A 57 -19.15 3.53 10.62
CA ASN A 57 -19.49 3.72 12.03
C ASN A 57 -20.94 4.16 12.26
N GLY A 58 -21.78 4.18 11.21
CA GLY A 58 -23.18 4.58 11.27
C GLY A 58 -23.42 6.08 11.15
N GLN A 59 -22.38 6.93 11.13
CA GLN A 59 -22.56 8.36 10.91
C GLN A 59 -23.14 8.63 9.52
N ARG A 60 -24.05 9.61 9.43
CA ARG A 60 -24.65 10.08 8.19
C ARG A 60 -24.26 11.54 7.97
N ILE A 61 -23.56 11.82 6.89
CA ILE A 61 -23.01 13.15 6.57
C ILE A 61 -23.76 13.70 5.38
N LYS A 62 -24.48 14.80 5.58
CA LYS A 62 -25.18 15.50 4.50
C LYS A 62 -24.16 16.22 3.60
N PHE A 63 -24.42 16.25 2.31
CA PHE A 63 -23.66 17.05 1.35
C PHE A 63 -24.59 17.74 0.36
N ASP A 64 -24.16 18.90 -0.12
CA ASP A 64 -24.74 19.56 -1.29
C ASP A 64 -23.89 19.25 -2.55
N VAL A 65 -22.57 19.12 -2.37
CA VAL A 65 -21.60 18.71 -3.39
C VAL A 65 -20.72 17.60 -2.84
N LEU A 66 -20.52 16.54 -3.62
CA LEU A 66 -19.66 15.41 -3.26
C LEU A 66 -18.51 15.25 -4.26
N SER A 67 -17.28 15.30 -3.76
CA SER A 67 -16.08 14.93 -4.51
C SER A 67 -15.57 13.57 -4.01
N ILE A 68 -15.33 12.63 -4.93
CA ILE A 68 -14.93 11.26 -4.60
C ILE A 68 -13.48 11.05 -5.03
N ASN A 69 -12.59 10.84 -4.04
CA ASN A 69 -11.18 10.55 -4.27
C ASN A 69 -10.72 9.34 -3.41
N ALA A 70 -11.40 8.20 -3.55
CA ALA A 70 -11.14 7.00 -2.75
C ALA A 70 -9.94 6.16 -3.24
N GLY A 71 -9.32 6.53 -4.36
CA GLY A 71 -8.22 5.78 -4.97
C GLY A 71 -8.65 4.42 -5.55
N ILE A 72 -7.68 3.51 -5.68
CA ILE A 72 -7.87 2.15 -6.20
C ILE A 72 -7.49 1.09 -5.15
N SER A 73 -8.31 0.06 -5.04
CA SER A 73 -7.98 -1.19 -4.37
C SER A 73 -7.51 -2.19 -5.43
N PRO A 74 -6.27 -2.68 -5.39
CA PRO A 74 -5.81 -3.62 -6.40
C PRO A 74 -6.65 -4.90 -6.30
N SER A 75 -7.35 -5.24 -7.37
CA SER A 75 -7.79 -6.60 -7.60
C SER A 75 -6.52 -7.40 -7.89
N LEU A 76 -5.97 -8.09 -6.88
CA LEU A 76 -5.03 -9.15 -7.19
C LEU A 76 -5.77 -10.10 -8.16
N PRO A 77 -5.21 -10.45 -9.32
CA PRO A 77 -5.80 -11.45 -10.21
C PRO A 77 -5.61 -12.84 -9.57
N ILE A 78 -6.20 -13.04 -8.38
CA ILE A 78 -6.42 -14.35 -7.80
C ILE A 78 -7.63 -15.00 -8.51
N SER A 79 -8.44 -14.23 -9.22
CA SER A 79 -9.50 -14.72 -10.12
C SER A 79 -8.97 -15.37 -11.41
N ALA A 80 -7.67 -15.39 -11.68
CA ALA A 80 -7.08 -16.23 -12.74
C ALA A 80 -6.86 -17.68 -12.28
N VAL A 81 -7.27 -18.02 -11.06
CA VAL A 81 -7.49 -19.40 -10.63
C VAL A 81 -8.99 -19.65 -10.73
N ASN A 82 -9.49 -19.73 -11.96
CA ASN A 82 -10.82 -20.29 -12.19
C ASN A 82 -10.85 -21.68 -11.54
N GLU A 83 -11.94 -21.97 -10.84
CA GLU A 83 -12.25 -23.24 -10.17
C GLU A 83 -12.11 -24.48 -11.10
N ASP A 84 -11.97 -24.26 -12.40
CA ASP A 84 -11.78 -25.31 -13.42
C ASP A 84 -10.39 -25.99 -13.39
N ASN A 85 -9.41 -25.50 -12.62
CA ASN A 85 -8.06 -26.08 -12.58
C ASN A 85 -7.45 -26.34 -11.18
N VAL A 86 -8.22 -26.24 -10.09
CA VAL A 86 -7.69 -26.63 -8.76
C VAL A 86 -7.90 -28.12 -8.55
N LYS A 87 -6.86 -28.92 -8.81
CA LYS A 87 -6.83 -30.35 -8.44
C LYS A 87 -6.03 -30.47 -7.14
N THR A 88 -6.73 -30.68 -6.03
CA THR A 88 -6.26 -31.11 -4.67
C THR A 88 -6.00 -30.03 -3.61
N GLU A 89 -6.36 -30.36 -2.35
CA GLU A 89 -6.24 -29.52 -1.13
C GLU A 89 -4.81 -29.05 -0.80
N GLN A 90 -3.81 -29.78 -1.30
CA GLN A 90 -2.39 -29.44 -1.13
C GLN A 90 -1.99 -28.21 -1.97
N GLU A 91 -2.58 -28.03 -3.14
CA GLU A 91 -2.33 -26.88 -4.02
C GLU A 91 -2.94 -25.60 -3.43
N THR A 92 -4.11 -25.69 -2.80
CA THR A 92 -4.77 -24.56 -2.13
C THR A 92 -3.94 -24.01 -0.96
N THR A 93 -3.34 -24.90 -0.17
CA THR A 93 -2.49 -24.52 0.98
C THR A 93 -1.16 -23.93 0.51
N ALA A 94 -0.53 -24.50 -0.53
CA ALA A 94 0.67 -23.95 -1.14
C ALA A 94 0.42 -22.57 -1.78
N MET A 95 -0.77 -22.35 -2.36
CA MET A 95 -1.16 -21.08 -2.98
C MET A 95 -1.45 -19.99 -1.94
N ALA A 96 -2.11 -20.34 -0.81
CA ALA A 96 -2.30 -19.43 0.32
C ALA A 96 -0.94 -18.96 0.89
N ASN A 97 -0.02 -19.91 1.10
CA ASN A 97 1.36 -19.59 1.51
C ASN A 97 2.11 -18.71 0.50
N LYS A 98 1.77 -18.81 -0.80
CA LYS A 98 2.38 -17.99 -1.87
C LYS A 98 1.86 -16.56 -1.90
N ILE A 99 0.63 -16.32 -1.45
CA ILE A 99 0.03 -14.98 -1.35
C ILE A 99 0.71 -14.17 -0.24
N ASP A 100 1.10 -14.82 0.86
CA ASP A 100 1.85 -14.18 1.97
C ASP A 100 3.28 -13.77 1.60
N LEU A 101 3.79 -14.21 0.44
CA LEU A 101 5.07 -13.78 -0.10
C LEU A 101 4.95 -12.51 -0.97
N ILE A 102 3.74 -12.07 -1.30
CA ILE A 102 3.49 -10.93 -2.18
C ILE A 102 3.26 -9.67 -1.33
N THR A 103 4.06 -8.64 -1.55
CA THR A 103 3.90 -7.32 -0.92
C THR A 103 3.41 -6.29 -1.95
N PRO A 104 2.08 -6.11 -2.11
CA PRO A 104 1.58 -5.11 -3.06
C PRO A 104 1.79 -3.70 -2.50
N VAL A 105 2.13 -2.76 -3.39
CA VAL A 105 2.33 -1.33 -3.04
C VAL A 105 1.01 -0.65 -2.64
N LYS A 106 -0.13 -1.24 -3.01
CA LYS A 106 -1.47 -0.75 -2.68
C LYS A 106 -2.25 -1.80 -1.89
N PRO A 107 -3.17 -1.39 -0.99
CA PRO A 107 -3.39 -0.01 -0.57
C PRO A 107 -2.21 0.53 0.25
N ILE A 108 -1.85 1.81 0.02
CA ILE A 108 -0.63 2.44 0.61
C ILE A 108 -0.65 2.32 2.12
N SER A 109 -1.82 2.48 2.74
CA SER A 109 -2.00 2.39 4.20
C SER A 109 -1.49 1.09 4.81
N THR A 110 -1.47 0.00 4.05
CA THR A 110 -0.99 -1.32 4.51
C THR A 110 0.41 -1.65 4.02
N PHE A 111 0.95 -0.87 3.07
CA PHE A 111 2.23 -1.18 2.44
C PHE A 111 3.39 -1.08 3.44
N SER A 112 3.46 0.00 4.24
CA SER A 112 4.57 0.22 5.19
C SER A 112 4.71 -0.94 6.16
N SER A 113 3.60 -1.37 6.78
CA SER A 113 3.61 -2.51 7.73
C SER A 113 4.00 -3.83 7.07
N ARG A 114 3.54 -4.09 5.83
CA ARG A 114 3.93 -5.31 5.10
C ARG A 114 5.40 -5.28 4.70
N TYR A 115 5.92 -4.11 4.34
CA TYR A 115 7.33 -3.92 4.01
C TYR A 115 8.23 -4.10 5.24
N GLU A 116 7.84 -3.54 6.39
CA GLU A 116 8.54 -3.76 7.67
C GLU A 116 8.56 -5.24 8.04
N ALA A 117 7.41 -5.93 7.98
CA ALA A 117 7.34 -7.37 8.23
C ALA A 117 8.21 -8.19 7.25
N LEU A 118 8.32 -7.76 5.99
CA LEU A 118 9.24 -8.37 5.03
C LEU A 118 10.70 -8.15 5.46
N CYS A 119 11.08 -6.94 5.88
CA CYS A 119 12.42 -6.64 6.36
C CYS A 119 12.77 -7.45 7.61
N ASP A 120 11.86 -7.56 8.58
CA ASP A 120 12.05 -8.32 9.81
C ASP A 120 12.26 -9.80 9.48
N ARG A 121 11.40 -10.38 8.63
CA ARG A 121 11.54 -11.77 8.17
C ARG A 121 12.90 -12.01 7.52
N LEU A 122 13.36 -11.11 6.65
CA LEU A 122 14.67 -11.24 5.99
C LEU A 122 15.84 -11.10 6.96
N HIS A 123 15.68 -10.31 8.01
CA HIS A 123 16.68 -10.17 9.05
C HIS A 123 16.79 -11.47 9.87
N GLU A 124 15.65 -12.04 10.28
CA GLU A 124 15.58 -13.28 11.05
C GLU A 124 16.07 -14.50 10.26
N THR A 125 15.78 -14.56 8.96
CA THR A 125 16.18 -15.68 8.10
C THR A 125 17.50 -15.46 7.38
N ARG A 126 18.28 -14.44 7.75
CA ARG A 126 19.50 -14.03 7.03
C ARG A 126 20.50 -15.19 6.87
N GLU A 127 20.67 -15.99 7.92
CA GLU A 127 21.61 -17.12 7.94
C GLU A 127 21.25 -18.26 6.97
N LEU A 128 20.01 -18.28 6.46
CA LEU A 128 19.58 -19.27 5.46
C LEU A 128 20.08 -18.93 4.03
N TYR A 129 20.61 -17.72 3.84
CA TYR A 129 21.07 -17.25 2.54
C TYR A 129 22.59 -17.29 2.45
N ASN A 130 23.10 -17.89 1.39
CA ASN A 130 24.53 -17.99 1.09
C ASN A 130 24.74 -17.91 -0.43
N GLU A 131 25.98 -18.11 -0.90
CA GLU A 131 26.28 -18.05 -2.35
C GLU A 131 25.55 -19.12 -3.16
N GLU A 132 25.34 -20.31 -2.59
CA GLU A 132 24.62 -21.43 -3.23
C GLU A 132 23.09 -21.24 -3.18
N ASN A 133 22.59 -20.50 -2.19
CA ASN A 133 21.19 -20.19 -1.98
C ASN A 133 20.96 -18.67 -1.76
N PRO A 134 21.12 -17.84 -2.82
CA PRO A 134 21.00 -16.40 -2.68
C PRO A 134 19.54 -15.97 -2.48
N PHE A 135 19.33 -14.91 -1.71
CA PHE A 135 18.02 -14.27 -1.60
C PHE A 135 17.59 -13.68 -2.95
N ARG A 136 16.40 -14.05 -3.43
CA ARG A 136 15.84 -13.61 -4.70
C ARG A 136 14.63 -12.71 -4.49
N LEU A 137 14.74 -11.46 -4.91
CA LEU A 137 13.67 -10.48 -4.83
C LEU A 137 13.14 -10.17 -6.23
N LEU A 138 11.92 -10.62 -6.51
CA LEU A 138 11.24 -10.31 -7.76
C LEU A 138 10.36 -9.06 -7.61
N VAL A 139 10.44 -8.15 -8.57
CA VAL A 139 9.57 -6.98 -8.66
C VAL A 139 8.67 -7.15 -9.87
N VAL A 140 7.36 -7.12 -9.65
CA VAL A 140 6.36 -7.31 -10.70
C VAL A 140 5.61 -6.01 -10.93
N GLY A 141 5.50 -5.61 -12.20
CA GLY A 141 4.81 -4.40 -12.66
C GLY A 141 5.80 -3.34 -13.16
N GLY A 142 5.49 -2.69 -14.28
CA GLY A 142 6.33 -1.68 -14.93
C GLY A 142 5.76 -0.26 -14.84
N GLY A 143 5.01 0.07 -13.79
CA GLY A 143 4.52 1.42 -13.56
C GLY A 143 5.58 2.33 -12.92
N ALA A 144 5.31 3.64 -12.81
CA ALA A 144 6.22 4.62 -12.21
C ALA A 144 6.75 4.21 -10.81
N GLY A 145 5.96 3.47 -10.01
CA GLY A 145 6.38 2.96 -8.70
C GLY A 145 7.49 1.90 -8.74
N THR A 146 7.75 1.27 -9.90
CA THR A 146 8.81 0.27 -10.07
C THR A 146 10.12 0.87 -10.56
N PHE A 147 10.09 1.87 -11.45
CA PHE A 147 11.30 2.42 -12.09
C PHE A 147 12.26 3.12 -11.10
N GLU A 148 11.77 3.72 -10.02
CA GLU A 148 12.62 4.35 -8.99
C GLU A 148 13.42 3.32 -8.15
N ARG A 149 13.05 2.03 -8.18
CA ARG A 149 13.60 0.98 -7.30
C ARG A 149 14.99 0.46 -7.70
N ASN A 150 15.50 0.82 -8.88
CA ASN A 150 16.70 0.21 -9.45
C ASN A 150 17.99 1.05 -9.35
N SER A 151 18.03 2.09 -8.51
CA SER A 151 19.25 2.87 -8.29
C SER A 151 20.01 2.35 -7.06
N ARG A 152 20.91 1.37 -7.25
CA ARG A 152 21.98 1.10 -6.27
C ARG A 152 22.96 2.28 -6.29
N ARG A 153 23.22 2.89 -5.13
CA ARG A 153 24.54 3.48 -4.87
C ARG A 153 25.45 2.31 -4.49
N SER A 154 26.44 2.02 -5.33
CA SER A 154 27.65 1.36 -4.85
C SER A 154 28.29 2.31 -3.86
N CYS A 155 28.27 1.96 -2.57
CA CYS A 155 29.26 2.48 -1.65
C CYS A 155 30.49 1.60 -1.85
N ASP A 156 31.39 2.04 -2.71
CA ASP A 156 32.78 1.57 -2.68
C ASP A 156 33.42 2.29 -1.49
N ASP A 157 33.54 1.58 -0.37
CA ASP A 157 34.38 1.96 0.77
C ASP A 157 35.85 1.71 0.39
N ASP A 158 36.41 2.63 -0.39
CA ASP A 158 37.86 2.81 -0.48
C ASP A 158 38.24 3.97 0.44
N TYR A 159 38.89 3.67 1.57
CA TYR A 159 40.15 4.30 2.02
C TYR A 159 40.58 3.71 3.38
N CYS A 160 41.17 2.52 3.33
CA CYS A 160 42.15 2.07 4.33
C CYS A 160 43.54 2.17 3.67
N GLY A 161 44.37 3.10 4.13
CA GLY A 161 45.77 3.21 3.71
C GLY A 161 46.52 4.22 4.56
N GLY A 162 47.33 3.72 5.50
CA GLY A 162 48.24 4.51 6.33
C GLY A 162 49.68 4.51 5.81
N TYR A 163 50.52 5.32 6.48
CA TYR A 163 51.98 5.51 6.32
C TYR A 163 52.38 6.11 4.95
N GLU A 164 53.13 7.21 4.84
CA GLU A 164 54.17 7.84 5.68
C GLU A 164 53.97 9.36 5.85
#